data_AF-A0A957PIF0-F1
#
_entry.id   AF-A0A957PIF0-F1
#
_cell.length_a   1.000
_cell.length_b   1.000
_cell.length_c   1.000
_cell.angle_alpha   90.00
_cell.angle_beta   90.00
_cell.angle_gamma   90.00
#
_symmetry.space_group_name_H-M   'P 1'
#
loop_
_entity.id
_entity.type
_entity.pdbx_description
1 polymer ?
#
loop_
_entity_poly.entity_id
_entity_poly.type
_entity_poly.pdbx_seq_one_letter_code
_entity_poly.pdbx_strand_id
1 'polypeptide(L)'
;MTTGGSLLGGGFNYCSGCSKNIGVAEKPSVLYDWSMSVPLLATKFYLPPPSPSLVSRTRLCEQLSAGLHRKLTLISAPAGFGKTTLVSEWATQTKRHLAWLSLDENEHEVGRFLAYLIGALQRLIRHLVAEQAPHFGQELLDALYASQSPSVESILTALLNEIAAIPAELILVLDDYHCVDSSAVDGALLFLLEHLPPHVHLVITTREDPNLPLARLRARGQL
;
A
#
# COMPACT_ATOMS: atom_id res chain seq x y z
N MET A 1 -42.69 -42.99 83.78
CA MET A 1 -43.32 -43.90 82.81
C MET A 1 -42.43 -43.87 81.56
N THR A 2 -41.39 -44.70 81.55
CA THR A 2 -41.30 -46.03 80.90
C THR A 2 -40.75 -45.93 79.48
N THR A 3 -39.65 -46.68 79.26
CA THR A 3 -39.13 -47.30 78.02
C THR A 3 -38.68 -46.37 76.89
N GLY A 4 -37.52 -46.52 76.23
CA GLY A 4 -36.61 -47.66 76.10
C GLY A 4 -36.44 -48.02 74.60
N GLY A 5 -35.19 -48.22 74.14
CA GLY A 5 -34.83 -48.83 72.85
C GLY A 5 -34.44 -47.82 71.75
N SER A 6 -33.21 -47.65 71.26
CA SER A 6 -32.04 -48.52 70.93
C SER A 6 -31.92 -48.82 69.42
N LEU A 7 -30.85 -48.23 68.85
CA LEU A 7 -29.89 -48.75 67.87
C LEU A 7 -30.15 -48.78 66.35
N LEU A 8 -29.03 -48.46 65.67
CA LEU A 8 -28.63 -48.61 64.26
C LEU A 8 -29.23 -47.56 63.30
N GLY A 9 -28.46 -46.77 62.55
CA GLY A 9 -27.04 -46.75 62.23
C GLY A 9 -26.85 -45.83 61.01
N GLY A 10 -25.63 -45.38 60.75
CA GLY A 10 -25.28 -44.66 59.52
C GLY A 10 -24.98 -43.19 59.75
N GLY A 11 -23.75 -42.92 60.17
CA GLY A 11 -23.19 -41.58 60.18
C GLY A 11 -22.89 -41.08 58.77
N PHE A 12 -23.24 -39.83 58.52
CA PHE A 12 -22.48 -38.92 57.66
C PHE A 12 -22.41 -37.59 58.38
N ASN A 13 -21.21 -37.26 58.83
CA ASN A 13 -20.90 -36.03 59.56
C ASN A 13 -20.32 -34.99 58.60
N TYR A 14 -20.64 -33.73 58.94
CA TYR A 14 -20.16 -32.43 58.46
C TYR A 14 -20.85 -31.84 57.22
N CYS A 15 -21.85 -30.96 57.38
CA CYS A 15 -21.82 -29.54 57.81
C CYS A 15 -21.32 -28.53 56.75
N SER A 16 -22.29 -27.71 56.31
CA SER A 16 -22.26 -26.25 56.32
C SER A 16 -21.52 -25.51 55.21
N GLY A 17 -22.27 -24.73 54.42
CA GLY A 17 -21.70 -23.63 53.63
C GLY A 17 -22.61 -23.10 52.53
N CYS A 18 -23.65 -22.36 52.91
CA CYS A 18 -24.52 -21.63 52.00
C CYS A 18 -23.82 -20.36 51.43
N SER A 19 -24.05 -20.10 50.14
CA SER A 19 -24.02 -18.78 49.46
C SER A 19 -22.72 -17.95 49.46
N LYS A 20 -22.12 -17.81 48.26
CA LYS A 20 -22.29 -16.60 47.43
C LYS A 20 -21.51 -16.73 46.12
N ASN A 21 -22.23 -16.57 45.02
CA ASN A 21 -21.71 -16.21 43.71
C ASN A 21 -20.85 -14.94 43.81
N ILE A 22 -19.60 -15.01 43.34
CA ILE A 22 -18.92 -13.89 42.68
C ILE A 22 -18.21 -14.51 41.48
N GLY A 23 -18.75 -14.25 40.29
CA GLY A 23 -18.15 -14.70 39.04
C GLY A 23 -16.76 -14.10 38.90
N VAL A 24 -15.76 -14.97 38.76
CA VAL A 24 -14.48 -14.57 38.21
C VAL A 24 -14.70 -14.38 36.72
N ALA A 25 -14.85 -13.13 36.30
CA ALA A 25 -14.88 -12.79 34.89
C ALA A 25 -13.56 -13.24 34.25
N GLU A 26 -13.63 -14.30 33.44
CA GLU A 26 -12.57 -14.65 32.50
C GLU A 26 -12.35 -13.44 31.59
N LYS A 27 -11.20 -12.78 31.75
CA LYS A 27 -10.77 -11.74 30.82
C LYS A 27 -10.55 -12.41 29.47
N PRO A 28 -11.15 -11.92 28.37
CA PRO A 28 -10.81 -12.42 27.05
C PRO A 28 -9.33 -12.13 26.79
N SER A 29 -8.58 -13.20 26.54
CA SER A 29 -7.23 -13.16 26.00
C SER A 29 -7.26 -12.35 24.72
N VAL A 30 -6.75 -11.13 24.80
CA VAL A 30 -6.52 -10.27 23.64
C VAL A 30 -5.54 -11.03 22.75
N LEU A 31 -6.03 -11.57 21.65
CA LEU A 31 -5.19 -12.02 20.55
C LEU A 31 -4.40 -10.79 20.11
N TYR A 32 -3.10 -10.77 20.40
CA TYR A 32 -2.20 -9.85 19.73
C TYR A 32 -2.18 -10.28 18.27
N ASP A 33 -3.02 -9.63 17.46
CA ASP A 33 -2.82 -9.56 16.02
C ASP A 33 -1.51 -8.80 15.82
N TRP A 34 -0.41 -9.53 15.74
CA TRP A 34 0.91 -9.00 15.49
C TRP A 34 1.10 -8.73 13.99
N SER A 35 0.08 -8.27 13.27
CA SER A 35 0.34 -7.64 11.97
C SER A 35 1.28 -6.46 12.24
N MET A 36 2.57 -6.66 11.98
CA MET A 36 3.56 -5.59 12.00
C MET A 36 3.31 -4.76 10.74
N SER A 37 2.19 -4.05 10.73
CA SER A 37 1.92 -3.06 9.70
C SER A 37 3.01 -2.00 9.82
N VAL A 38 3.92 -2.01 8.84
CA VAL A 38 5.02 -1.05 8.77
C VAL A 38 4.38 0.33 8.74
N PRO A 39 4.70 1.23 9.70
CA PRO A 39 4.05 2.52 9.77
C PRO A 39 4.49 3.37 8.56
N LEU A 40 3.59 3.50 7.58
CA LEU A 40 3.80 4.33 6.41
C LEU A 40 3.19 5.72 6.62
N LEU A 41 3.92 6.75 6.23
CA LEU A 41 3.44 8.13 6.35
C LEU A 41 2.32 8.39 5.33
N ALA A 42 1.08 8.44 5.81
CA ALA A 42 -0.10 8.52 4.96
C ALA A 42 -0.12 9.76 4.04
N THR A 43 0.46 10.89 4.47
CA THR A 43 0.49 12.13 3.68
C THR A 43 1.23 11.99 2.35
N LYS A 44 2.17 11.04 2.23
CA LYS A 44 2.85 10.74 0.95
C LYS A 44 1.93 10.16 -0.11
N PHE A 45 0.74 9.69 0.28
CA PHE A 45 -0.25 9.09 -0.63
C PHE A 45 -1.33 10.05 -1.11
N TYR A 46 -1.32 11.30 -0.63
CA TYR A 46 -2.33 12.28 -0.99
C TYR A 46 -1.93 13.06 -2.22
N LEU A 47 -2.88 13.19 -3.14
CA LEU A 47 -2.79 14.15 -4.24
C LEU A 47 -2.64 15.57 -3.66
N PRO A 48 -1.56 16.30 -3.98
CA PRO A 48 -1.43 17.68 -3.54
C PRO A 48 -2.58 18.54 -4.09
N PRO A 49 -3.27 19.34 -3.26
CA PRO A 49 -4.37 20.16 -3.71
C PRO A 49 -3.87 21.22 -4.71
N PRO A 50 -4.63 21.50 -5.78
CA PRO A 50 -4.26 22.56 -6.71
C PRO A 50 -4.25 23.91 -5.99
N SER A 51 -3.29 24.77 -6.33
CA SER A 51 -3.22 26.13 -5.81
C SER A 51 -4.41 26.96 -6.34
N PRO A 52 -5.03 27.84 -5.53
CA PRO A 52 -6.07 28.76 -6.00
C PRO A 52 -5.55 29.77 -7.04
N SER A 53 -4.24 29.99 -7.13
CA SER A 53 -3.58 30.85 -8.13
C SER A 53 -3.05 30.07 -9.35
N LEU A 54 -3.54 28.84 -9.58
CA LEU A 54 -3.10 27.99 -10.67
C LEU A 54 -3.45 28.59 -12.04
N VAL A 55 -2.44 28.84 -12.86
CA VAL A 55 -2.62 29.07 -14.29
C VAL A 55 -2.75 27.71 -14.98
N SER A 56 -3.94 27.42 -15.50
CA SER A 56 -4.22 26.14 -16.16
C SER A 56 -3.29 25.89 -17.34
N ARG A 57 -2.77 24.67 -17.41
CA ARG A 57 -1.85 24.23 -18.47
C ARG A 57 -2.52 23.23 -19.41
N THR A 58 -3.68 23.58 -19.94
CA THR A 58 -4.56 22.70 -20.74
C THR A 58 -3.82 21.86 -21.79
N ARG A 59 -2.94 22.48 -22.60
CA ARG A 59 -2.15 21.77 -23.62
C ARG A 59 -1.29 20.64 -23.03
N LEU A 60 -0.70 20.86 -21.86
CA LEU A 60 0.12 19.83 -21.20
C LEU A 60 -0.76 18.75 -20.57
N CYS A 61 -1.91 19.10 -19.97
CA CYS A 61 -2.88 18.11 -19.48
C CYS A 61 -3.43 17.22 -20.62
N GLU A 62 -3.67 17.80 -21.81
CA GLU A 62 -4.03 17.06 -23.01
C GLU A 62 -2.92 16.11 -23.46
N GLN A 63 -1.65 16.55 -23.41
CA GLN A 63 -0.50 15.69 -23.70
C GLN A 63 -0.36 14.52 -22.71
N LEU A 64 -0.57 14.76 -21.41
CA LEU A 64 -0.57 13.70 -20.40
C LEU A 64 -1.70 12.69 -20.66
N SER A 65 -2.90 13.19 -20.98
CA SER A 65 -4.05 12.35 -21.31
C SER A 65 -3.81 11.55 -22.59
N ALA A 66 -3.22 12.17 -23.60
CA ALA A 66 -2.83 11.49 -24.84
C ALA A 66 -1.78 10.41 -24.57
N GLY A 67 -0.88 10.57 -23.59
CA GLY A 67 0.14 9.59 -23.22
C GLY A 67 -0.37 8.32 -22.54
N LEU A 68 -1.62 8.29 -22.08
CA LEU A 68 -2.22 7.18 -21.32
C LEU A 68 -2.29 5.83 -22.06
N HIS A 69 -2.09 5.81 -23.38
CA HIS A 69 -1.98 4.58 -24.18
C HIS A 69 -0.62 3.90 -24.07
N ARG A 70 0.38 4.57 -23.47
CA ARG A 70 1.74 4.07 -23.28
C ARG A 70 1.90 3.49 -21.87
N LYS A 71 3.02 2.83 -21.61
CA LYS A 71 3.32 2.32 -20.26
C LYS A 71 3.78 3.41 -19.30
N LEU A 72 4.53 4.39 -19.80
CA LEU A 72 5.20 5.41 -18.99
C LEU A 72 4.96 6.81 -19.58
N THR A 73 4.70 7.77 -18.70
CA THR A 73 4.87 9.20 -18.96
C THR A 73 5.94 9.75 -18.04
N LEU A 74 6.99 10.36 -18.60
CA LEU A 74 8.06 11.00 -17.84
C LEU A 74 7.93 12.53 -17.95
N ILE A 75 7.86 13.20 -16.80
CA ILE A 75 7.87 14.66 -16.68
C ILE A 75 9.19 15.07 -16.04
N SER A 76 10.16 15.42 -16.88
CA SER A 76 11.51 15.82 -16.48
C SER A 76 11.68 17.33 -16.64
N ALA A 77 11.92 18.04 -15.55
CA ALA A 77 12.19 19.48 -15.54
C ALA A 77 12.81 19.92 -14.21
N PRO A 78 13.65 20.97 -14.15
CA PRO A 78 14.21 21.47 -12.90
C PRO A 78 13.17 21.89 -11.85
N ALA A 79 13.64 22.23 -10.65
CA ALA A 79 12.79 22.75 -9.59
C ALA A 79 12.05 24.04 -10.02
N GLY A 80 10.84 24.26 -9.52
CA GLY A 80 10.06 25.47 -9.81
C GLY A 80 9.28 25.47 -11.13
N PHE A 81 9.42 24.45 -11.98
CA PHE A 81 8.68 24.37 -13.25
C PHE A 81 7.22 23.90 -13.11
N GLY A 82 6.79 23.54 -11.90
CA GLY A 82 5.40 23.13 -11.60
C GLY A 82 5.03 21.73 -12.09
N LYS A 83 5.95 20.76 -12.01
CA LYS A 83 5.70 19.35 -12.38
C LYS A 83 4.58 18.74 -11.54
N THR A 84 4.74 18.74 -10.22
CA THR A 84 3.73 18.28 -9.26
C THR A 84 2.41 18.99 -9.50
N THR A 85 2.44 20.31 -9.69
CA THR A 85 1.24 21.11 -9.97
C THR A 85 0.53 20.70 -11.26
N LEU A 86 1.28 20.42 -12.33
CA LEU A 86 0.72 19.93 -13.60
C LEU A 86 0.07 18.56 -13.43
N VAL A 87 0.72 17.61 -12.75
CA VAL A 87 0.15 16.28 -12.53
C VAL A 87 -1.05 16.36 -11.61
N SER A 88 -1.03 17.20 -10.56
CA SER A 88 -2.18 17.46 -9.70
C SER A 88 -3.37 18.03 -10.47
N GLU A 89 -3.15 19.02 -11.33
CA GLU A 89 -4.20 19.58 -12.20
C GLU A 89 -4.81 18.48 -13.08
N TRP A 90 -3.96 17.74 -13.79
CA TRP A 90 -4.38 16.68 -14.69
C TRP A 90 -5.09 15.52 -13.97
N ALA A 91 -4.65 15.17 -12.75
CA ALA A 91 -5.24 14.12 -11.93
C ALA A 91 -6.70 14.42 -11.56
N THR A 92 -7.10 15.69 -11.49
CA THR A 92 -8.51 16.07 -11.27
C THR A 92 -9.40 15.87 -12.51
N GLN A 93 -8.79 15.71 -13.69
CA GLN A 93 -9.48 15.64 -14.99
C GLN A 93 -9.55 14.21 -15.53
N THR A 94 -8.66 13.32 -15.09
CA THR A 94 -8.64 11.92 -15.53
C THR A 94 -9.81 11.12 -14.94
N LYS A 95 -10.33 10.18 -15.73
CA LYS A 95 -11.36 9.21 -15.30
C LYS A 95 -10.76 7.92 -14.75
N ARG A 96 -9.45 7.71 -14.92
CA ARG A 96 -8.72 6.54 -14.41
C ARG A 96 -8.47 6.68 -12.92
N HIS A 97 -8.30 5.56 -12.25
CA HIS A 97 -8.06 5.55 -10.82
C HIS A 97 -6.58 5.79 -10.53
N LEU A 98 -6.28 6.77 -9.68
CA LEU A 98 -4.91 7.25 -9.47
C LEU A 98 -4.41 6.95 -8.06
N ALA A 99 -3.27 6.27 -7.99
CA ALA A 99 -2.45 6.13 -6.78
C ALA A 99 -1.31 7.13 -6.86
N TRP A 100 -1.14 7.93 -5.81
CA TRP A 100 -0.07 8.91 -5.70
C TRP A 100 0.97 8.44 -4.69
N LEU A 101 2.25 8.62 -5.01
CA LEU A 101 3.35 8.43 -4.09
C LEU A 101 4.36 9.58 -4.26
N SER A 102 4.43 10.45 -3.24
CA SER A 102 5.52 11.43 -3.11
C SER A 102 6.75 10.79 -2.50
N LEU A 103 7.88 10.90 -3.19
CA LEU A 103 9.15 10.32 -2.79
C LEU A 103 10.07 11.39 -2.18
N ASP A 104 10.83 11.00 -1.16
CA ASP A 104 11.96 11.78 -0.65
C ASP A 104 13.20 10.89 -0.45
N GLU A 105 14.27 11.48 0.07
CA GLU A 105 15.55 10.81 0.34
C GLU A 105 15.45 9.59 1.27
N ASN A 106 14.35 9.45 2.02
CA ASN A 106 14.17 8.31 2.91
C ASN A 106 13.78 7.03 2.15
N GLU A 107 13.37 7.12 0.88
CA GLU A 107 13.00 5.94 0.07
C GLU A 107 14.16 5.37 -0.76
N HIS A 108 15.42 5.72 -0.46
CA HIS A 108 16.61 5.15 -1.12
C HIS A 108 16.76 3.64 -0.91
N GLU A 109 16.28 3.10 0.22
CA GLU A 109 16.27 1.66 0.46
C GLU A 109 15.10 0.98 -0.26
N VAL A 110 15.42 -0.03 -1.08
CA VAL A 110 14.42 -0.71 -1.93
C VAL A 110 13.26 -1.31 -1.14
N GLY A 111 13.50 -1.87 0.05
CA GLY A 111 12.42 -2.43 0.88
C GLY A 111 11.43 -1.36 1.35
N ARG A 112 11.93 -0.17 1.69
CA ARG A 112 11.11 0.97 2.09
C ARG A 112 10.36 1.57 0.90
N PHE A 113 11.04 1.74 -0.24
CA PHE A 113 10.38 2.13 -1.49
C PHE A 113 9.23 1.19 -1.85
N LEU A 114 9.46 -0.13 -1.80
CA LEU A 114 8.42 -1.12 -2.08
C LEU A 114 7.27 -1.05 -1.07
N ALA A 115 7.57 -0.85 0.22
CA ALA A 115 6.52 -0.71 1.22
C ALA A 115 5.61 0.50 0.93
N TYR A 116 6.19 1.65 0.58
CA TYR A 116 5.41 2.84 0.18
C TYR A 116 4.66 2.64 -1.14
N LEU A 117 5.28 1.97 -2.13
CA LEU A 117 4.63 1.63 -3.39
C LEU A 117 3.40 0.75 -3.18
N ILE A 118 3.55 -0.33 -2.41
CA ILE A 118 2.46 -1.24 -2.05
C ILE A 118 1.39 -0.48 -1.26
N GLY A 119 1.78 0.34 -0.28
CA GLY A 119 0.84 1.15 0.50
C GLY A 119 0.01 2.12 -0.34
N ALA A 120 0.61 2.78 -1.34
CA ALA A 120 -0.08 3.68 -2.26
C ALA A 120 -1.14 2.93 -3.09
N LEU A 121 -0.78 1.77 -3.64
CA LEU A 121 -1.69 0.92 -4.41
C LEU A 121 -2.78 0.30 -3.52
N GLN A 122 -2.42 -0.19 -2.34
CA GLN A 122 -3.36 -0.76 -1.38
C GLN A 122 -4.43 0.26 -0.96
N ARG A 123 -4.03 1.52 -0.72
CA ARG A 123 -4.98 2.60 -0.41
C ARG A 123 -5.97 2.80 -1.55
N LEU A 124 -5.50 2.86 -2.80
CA LEU A 124 -6.36 3.01 -3.96
C LEU A 124 -7.31 1.81 -4.09
N ILE A 125 -6.76 0.60 -4.12
CA ILE A 125 -7.50 -0.64 -4.42
C ILE A 125 -8.55 -0.92 -3.36
N ARG A 126 -8.27 -0.64 -2.08
CA ARG A 126 -9.27 -0.72 -1.00
C ARG A 126 -10.48 0.17 -1.27
N HIS A 127 -10.30 1.34 -1.88
CA HIS A 127 -11.42 2.22 -2.22
C HIS A 127 -12.20 1.76 -3.46
N LEU A 128 -11.57 1.01 -4.38
CA LEU A 128 -12.18 0.59 -5.65
C LEU A 128 -12.89 -0.76 -5.56
N VAL A 129 -12.23 -1.74 -4.96
CA VAL A 129 -12.59 -3.16 -5.07
C VAL A 129 -12.35 -3.90 -3.74
N ALA A 130 -12.77 -3.29 -2.62
CA ALA A 130 -12.60 -3.86 -1.28
C ALA A 130 -13.10 -5.31 -1.15
N GLU A 131 -14.18 -5.65 -1.84
CA GLU A 131 -14.77 -6.99 -1.79
C GLU A 131 -13.96 -8.02 -2.61
N GLN A 132 -13.35 -7.60 -3.72
CA GLN A 132 -12.62 -8.49 -4.62
C GLN A 132 -11.15 -8.65 -4.21
N ALA A 133 -10.56 -7.64 -3.59
CA ALA A 133 -9.16 -7.66 -3.16
C ALA A 133 -8.98 -7.11 -1.72
N PRO A 134 -9.63 -7.71 -0.71
CA PRO A 134 -9.58 -7.23 0.68
C PRO A 134 -8.17 -7.26 1.29
N HIS A 135 -7.31 -8.15 0.78
CA HIS A 135 -5.96 -8.40 1.28
C HIS A 135 -4.84 -7.91 0.36
N PHE A 136 -5.14 -7.08 -0.64
CA PHE A 136 -4.13 -6.57 -1.58
C PHE A 136 -2.90 -6.05 -0.83
N GLY A 137 -1.72 -6.57 -1.17
CA GLY A 137 -0.43 -6.17 -0.65
C GLY A 137 -0.15 -6.46 0.82
N GLN A 138 -1.08 -7.09 1.57
CA GLN A 138 -0.87 -7.37 3.00
C GLN A 138 0.27 -8.35 3.22
N GLU A 139 0.21 -9.51 2.56
CA GLU A 139 1.25 -10.55 2.66
C GLU A 139 2.61 -10.06 2.14
N LEU A 140 2.61 -9.15 1.15
CA LEU A 140 3.81 -8.56 0.60
C LEU A 140 4.51 -7.62 1.59
N LEU A 141 3.73 -6.81 2.33
CA LEU A 141 4.28 -5.94 3.37
C LEU A 141 4.87 -6.77 4.51
N ASP A 142 4.21 -7.85 4.92
CA ASP A 142 4.75 -8.76 5.94
C ASP A 142 6.03 -9.44 5.46
N ALA A 143 6.06 -9.90 4.19
CA ALA A 143 7.22 -10.55 3.59
C ALA A 143 8.43 -9.62 3.44
N LEU A 144 8.22 -8.32 3.19
CA LEU A 144 9.31 -7.34 3.07
C LEU A 144 10.15 -7.21 4.35
N TYR A 145 9.54 -7.40 5.52
CA TYR A 145 10.17 -7.21 6.83
C TYR A 145 10.33 -8.52 7.62
N ALA A 146 10.07 -9.66 6.99
CA ALA A 146 10.36 -10.97 7.55
C ALA A 146 11.87 -11.16 7.74
N SER A 147 12.27 -11.94 8.75
CA SER A 147 13.69 -12.22 9.03
C SER A 147 14.43 -12.87 7.85
N GLN A 148 13.70 -13.55 6.98
CA GLN A 148 14.18 -14.05 5.68
C GLN A 148 13.28 -13.47 4.60
N SER A 149 13.54 -12.22 4.22
CA SER A 149 12.78 -11.57 3.17
C SER A 149 13.02 -12.24 1.82
N PRO A 150 11.97 -12.45 1.00
CA PRO A 150 12.14 -12.91 -0.38
C PRO A 150 12.97 -11.91 -1.20
N SER A 151 13.44 -12.36 -2.37
CA SER A 151 14.09 -11.45 -3.31
C SER A 151 13.16 -10.32 -3.75
N VAL A 152 13.71 -9.16 -4.07
CA VAL A 152 12.98 -8.01 -4.62
C VAL A 152 12.14 -8.42 -5.84
N GLU A 153 12.70 -9.23 -6.74
CA GLU A 153 11.99 -9.73 -7.92
C GLU A 153 10.79 -10.61 -7.56
N SER A 154 10.91 -11.46 -6.53
CA SER A 154 9.80 -12.30 -6.06
C SER A 154 8.64 -11.44 -5.53
N ILE A 155 8.96 -10.40 -4.76
CA ILE A 155 7.96 -9.45 -4.21
C ILE A 155 7.30 -8.67 -5.34
N LEU A 156 8.08 -8.15 -6.29
CA LEU A 156 7.56 -7.44 -7.46
C LEU A 156 6.69 -8.33 -8.35
N THR A 157 7.09 -9.59 -8.55
CA THR A 157 6.32 -10.56 -9.34
C THR A 157 4.95 -10.81 -8.69
N ALA A 158 4.92 -11.03 -7.37
CA ALA A 158 3.68 -11.22 -6.65
C ALA A 158 2.80 -9.95 -6.68
N LEU A 159 3.40 -8.77 -6.49
CA LEU A 159 2.71 -7.48 -6.61
C LEU A 159 2.08 -7.30 -8.01
N LEU A 160 2.83 -7.59 -9.07
CA LEU A 160 2.34 -7.48 -10.44
C LEU A 160 1.19 -8.43 -10.73
N ASN A 161 1.21 -9.65 -10.17
CA ASN A 161 0.11 -10.60 -10.28
C ASN A 161 -1.15 -10.09 -9.58
N GLU A 162 -1.02 -9.49 -8.39
CA GLU A 162 -2.16 -8.88 -7.70
C GLU A 162 -2.73 -7.69 -8.49
N ILE A 163 -1.86 -6.81 -9.01
CA ILE A 163 -2.26 -5.67 -9.86
C ILE A 163 -2.97 -6.17 -11.13
N ALA A 164 -2.49 -7.26 -11.73
CA ALA A 164 -3.07 -7.83 -12.94
C ALA A 164 -4.51 -8.31 -12.75
N ALA A 165 -4.87 -8.72 -11.52
CA ALA A 165 -6.22 -9.16 -11.18
C ALA A 165 -7.22 -8.02 -10.94
N ILE A 166 -6.76 -6.76 -10.87
CA ILE A 166 -7.63 -5.61 -10.64
C ILE A 166 -8.34 -5.19 -11.94
N PRO A 167 -9.69 -5.27 -12.02
CA PRO A 167 -10.43 -5.01 -13.25
C PRO A 167 -10.70 -3.50 -13.45
N ALA A 168 -9.66 -2.67 -13.39
CA ALA A 168 -9.79 -1.22 -13.48
C ALA A 168 -8.57 -0.58 -14.15
N GLU A 169 -8.75 0.54 -14.85
CA GLU A 169 -7.62 1.31 -15.40
C GLU A 169 -6.94 2.12 -14.28
N LEU A 170 -5.65 1.85 -14.05
CA LEU A 170 -4.88 2.43 -12.95
C LEU A 170 -3.81 3.39 -13.47
N ILE A 171 -3.60 4.48 -12.73
CA ILE A 171 -2.46 5.37 -12.86
C ILE A 171 -1.67 5.31 -11.56
N LEU A 172 -0.38 5.05 -11.65
CA LEU A 172 0.55 5.19 -10.52
C LEU A 172 1.42 6.42 -10.78
N VAL A 173 1.38 7.39 -9.88
CA VAL A 173 2.25 8.57 -9.92
C VAL A 173 3.37 8.41 -8.90
N LEU A 174 4.61 8.51 -9.37
CA LEU A 174 5.81 8.67 -8.55
C LEU A 174 6.27 10.12 -8.69
N ASP A 175 5.98 10.93 -7.68
CA ASP A 175 6.35 12.34 -7.64
C ASP A 175 7.71 12.52 -6.98
N ASP A 176 8.54 13.38 -7.57
CA ASP A 176 9.89 13.71 -7.13
C ASP A 176 10.87 12.51 -7.08
N TYR A 177 10.83 11.65 -8.11
CA TYR A 177 11.65 10.42 -8.18
C TYR A 177 13.16 10.63 -8.02
N HIS A 178 13.71 11.74 -8.54
CA HIS A 178 15.12 12.14 -8.32
C HIS A 178 15.56 12.16 -6.84
N CYS A 179 14.65 12.32 -5.87
CA CYS A 179 15.01 12.31 -4.45
C CYS A 179 15.50 10.93 -3.95
N VAL A 180 15.13 9.84 -4.63
CA VAL A 180 15.44 8.47 -4.17
C VAL A 180 16.91 8.10 -4.36
N ASP A 181 17.54 8.59 -5.45
CA ASP A 181 18.96 8.37 -5.80
C ASP A 181 19.50 6.97 -5.44
N SER A 182 18.92 5.92 -6.05
CA SER A 182 19.25 4.53 -5.69
C SER A 182 19.12 3.58 -6.88
N SER A 183 20.26 2.98 -7.27
CA SER A 183 20.33 1.98 -8.33
C SER A 183 19.49 0.71 -8.05
N ALA A 184 19.29 0.36 -6.77
CA ALA A 184 18.42 -0.75 -6.39
C ALA A 184 16.95 -0.42 -6.67
N VAL A 185 16.53 0.83 -6.44
CA VAL A 185 15.18 1.30 -6.77
C VAL A 185 15.01 1.47 -8.28
N ASP A 186 16.04 1.94 -9.01
CA ASP A 186 16.04 1.96 -10.48
C ASP A 186 15.80 0.55 -11.05
N GLY A 187 16.50 -0.46 -10.52
CA GLY A 187 16.34 -1.85 -10.90
C GLY A 187 14.92 -2.39 -10.65
N ALA A 188 14.36 -2.10 -9.47
CA ALA A 188 12.99 -2.47 -9.14
C ALA A 188 11.96 -1.79 -10.06
N LEU A 189 12.15 -0.50 -10.36
CA LEU A 189 11.28 0.26 -11.26
C LEU A 189 11.38 -0.22 -12.70
N LEU A 190 12.57 -0.58 -13.17
CA LEU A 190 12.77 -1.17 -14.48
C LEU A 190 12.05 -2.51 -14.60
N PHE A 191 12.16 -3.38 -13.59
CA PHE A 191 11.45 -4.66 -13.55
C PHE A 191 9.93 -4.46 -13.62
N LEU A 192 9.39 -3.49 -12.87
CA LEU A 192 7.99 -3.10 -12.97
C LEU A 192 7.63 -2.67 -14.39
N LEU A 193 8.34 -1.73 -15.00
CA LEU A 193 8.07 -1.21 -16.35
C LEU A 193 8.05 -2.30 -17.43
N GLU A 194 8.95 -3.28 -17.32
CA GLU A 194 9.00 -4.41 -18.25
C GLU A 194 7.76 -5.28 -18.16
N HIS A 195 7.21 -5.47 -16.97
CA HIS A 195 6.13 -6.42 -16.67
C HIS A 195 4.78 -5.78 -16.31
N LEU A 196 4.67 -4.45 -16.34
CA LEU A 196 3.45 -3.72 -16.01
C LEU A 196 2.26 -4.24 -16.85
N PRO A 197 1.12 -4.59 -16.22
CA PRO A 197 -0.10 -4.96 -16.91
C PRO A 197 -0.60 -3.83 -17.83
N PRO A 198 -1.29 -4.14 -18.94
CA PRO A 198 -1.69 -3.15 -19.95
C PRO A 198 -2.69 -2.10 -19.45
N HIS A 199 -3.43 -2.39 -18.37
CA HIS A 199 -4.36 -1.45 -17.74
C HIS A 199 -3.70 -0.49 -16.74
N VAL A 200 -2.37 -0.54 -16.58
CA VAL A 200 -1.62 0.31 -15.65
C VAL A 200 -0.72 1.27 -16.41
N HIS A 201 -0.83 2.54 -16.07
CA HIS A 201 0.02 3.60 -16.58
C HIS A 201 0.88 4.19 -15.46
N LEU A 202 2.18 4.30 -15.68
CA LEU A 202 3.12 4.92 -14.75
C LEU A 202 3.40 6.37 -15.15
N VAL A 203 3.33 7.28 -14.19
CA VAL A 203 3.73 8.69 -14.36
C VAL A 203 4.86 8.96 -13.38
N ILE A 204 5.97 9.49 -13.89
CA ILE A 204 7.13 9.86 -13.07
C ILE A 204 7.38 11.35 -13.23
N THR A 205 7.49 12.07 -12.11
CA THR A 205 8.04 13.42 -12.10
C THR A 205 9.46 13.41 -11.55
N THR A 206 10.34 14.18 -12.15
CA THR A 206 11.76 14.18 -11.80
C THR A 206 12.45 15.49 -12.20
N ARG A 207 13.57 15.82 -11.56
CA ARG A 207 14.40 16.97 -11.95
C ARG A 207 15.39 16.65 -13.06
N GLU A 208 15.75 15.38 -13.18
CA GLU A 208 16.69 14.85 -14.16
C GLU A 208 16.21 13.50 -14.65
N ASP A 209 16.64 13.12 -15.85
CA ASP A 209 16.24 11.85 -16.43
C ASP A 209 16.75 10.69 -15.55
N PRO A 210 15.88 9.78 -15.08
CA PRO A 210 16.29 8.67 -14.24
C PRO A 210 17.18 7.70 -15.01
N ASN A 211 17.93 6.86 -14.31
CA ASN A 211 18.77 5.82 -14.90
C ASN A 211 17.95 4.62 -15.40
N LEU A 212 17.01 4.91 -16.31
CA LEU A 212 16.17 3.97 -17.01
C LEU A 212 16.55 3.97 -18.49
N PRO A 213 16.29 2.88 -19.23
CA PRO A 213 16.56 2.81 -20.66
C PRO A 213 15.52 3.61 -21.47
N LEU A 214 15.41 4.93 -21.25
CA LEU A 214 14.39 5.81 -21.82
C LEU A 214 14.40 5.79 -23.36
N ALA A 215 15.58 5.75 -23.98
CA ALA A 215 15.70 5.63 -25.44
C ALA A 215 15.05 4.33 -25.96
N ARG A 216 15.23 3.21 -25.24
CA ARG A 216 14.61 1.92 -25.57
C ARG A 216 13.09 1.98 -25.42
N LEU A 217 12.60 2.62 -24.35
CA LEU A 217 11.16 2.78 -24.10
C LEU A 217 10.50 3.64 -25.20
N ARG A 218 11.13 4.75 -25.61
CA ARG A 218 10.67 5.59 -26.74
C ARG A 218 10.61 4.81 -28.04
N ALA A 219 11.68 4.08 -28.38
CA ALA A 219 11.74 3.28 -29.61
C ALA A 219 10.65 2.20 -29.69
N ARG A 220 10.17 1.71 -28.54
CA ARG A 220 9.08 0.74 -28.43
C ARG A 220 7.69 1.37 -28.32
N GLY A 221 7.57 2.70 -28.38
CA GLY A 221 6.31 3.41 -28.16
C GLY A 221 5.77 3.30 -26.73
N GLN A 222 6.63 2.99 -25.76
CA GLN A 222 6.28 2.79 -24.34
C GLN A 222 6.46 4.06 -23.48
N LEU A 223 7.13 5.10 -24.01
CA LEU A 223 7.32 6.43 -23.43
C LEU A 223 6.79 7.50 -24.37
#